data_AF-A0A0H5PM59-F1
#
_entry.id   AF-A0A0H5PM59-F1
#
_cell.length_a   1.000
_cell.length_b   1.000
_cell.length_c   1.000
_cell.angle_alpha   90.00
_cell.angle_beta   90.00
_cell.angle_gamma   90.00
#
_symmetry.space_group_name_H-M   'P 1'
#
loop_
_entity.id
_entity.type
_entity.pdbx_description
1 polymer ?
#
loop_
_entity_poly.entity_id
_entity_poly.type
_entity_poly.pdbx_seq_one_letter_code
_entity_poly.pdbx_strand_id
1 'polypeptide(L)'
;MAWSMFATTQADRAVRSATAPKEMWFHKKIIDEKTGKVSFDTRQIWSLNDLSKEELASIQDTNGKVITVSNPGIFNNREDSLSNAAKQNRNSTNGSGVIAVMNPPTGKYKSDSNNKIKDFLWLGSSLVSELMYVGYDQLNNKVFQGYLPKTNSEKLNQDIYREVQKMGNGWSVDTSNHSRGGITASVSLKDWVNNQKQNGIAPIRKARFYGTATNVQNDYADVLQKNGYTYTGADGKTYNSGSYSIVHDKDFVGNKWIPFLLGNNETTKGACKGFCYSHSSYFAEVPEQYKRDKNGNFVTDNEGNKIETKDWDSYTKIWGIPKKGTDGKDINHAIPKLVNPNKPNGEKYEENPF
;
A
#
# COMPACT_ATOMS: atom_id res chain seq x y z
N MET A 1 7.53 -37.25 12.91
CA MET A 1 7.78 -37.25 11.45
C MET A 1 6.75 -36.45 10.64
N ALA A 2 5.43 -36.67 10.77
CA ALA A 2 4.44 -35.92 9.99
C ALA A 2 4.39 -34.41 10.33
N TRP A 3 4.40 -34.05 11.62
CA TRP A 3 4.42 -32.65 12.07
C TRP A 3 5.68 -31.89 11.66
N SER A 4 6.85 -32.55 11.70
CA SER A 4 8.11 -31.95 11.26
C SER A 4 8.11 -31.70 9.75
N MET A 5 7.59 -32.63 8.94
CA MET A 5 7.46 -32.42 7.49
C MET A 5 6.46 -31.30 7.15
N PHE A 6 5.35 -31.19 7.90
CA PHE A 6 4.38 -30.10 7.72
C PHE A 6 5.00 -28.74 8.02
N ALA A 7 5.70 -28.59 9.16
CA ALA A 7 6.38 -27.35 9.52
C ALA A 7 7.46 -26.96 8.50
N THR A 8 8.28 -27.92 8.06
CA THR A 8 9.28 -27.69 7.00
C THR A 8 8.63 -27.22 5.70
N THR A 9 7.50 -27.80 5.30
CA THR A 9 6.78 -27.39 4.09
C THR A 9 6.25 -25.97 4.19
N GLN A 10 5.70 -25.57 5.35
CA GLN A 10 5.19 -24.21 5.52
C GLN A 10 6.30 -23.17 5.58
N ALA A 11 7.41 -23.47 6.25
CA ALA A 11 8.59 -22.61 6.29
C ALA A 11 9.21 -22.44 4.89
N ASP A 12 9.32 -23.53 4.12
CA ASP A 12 9.83 -23.52 2.75
C ASP A 12 8.97 -22.66 1.81
N ARG A 13 7.63 -22.69 1.95
CA ARG A 13 6.74 -21.75 1.23
C ARG A 13 6.99 -20.28 1.62
N ALA A 14 7.11 -19.99 2.91
CA ALA A 14 7.41 -18.65 3.38
C ALA A 14 8.76 -18.14 2.84
N VAL A 15 9.80 -18.98 2.89
CA VAL A 15 11.13 -18.68 2.34
C VAL A 15 11.04 -18.44 0.83
N ARG A 16 10.39 -19.32 0.08
CA ARG A 16 10.23 -19.16 -1.38
C ARG A 16 9.58 -17.83 -1.74
N SER A 17 8.56 -17.40 -1.00
CA SER A 17 7.93 -16.10 -1.25
C SER A 17 8.81 -14.93 -0.79
N ALA A 18 9.53 -15.07 0.32
CA ALA A 18 10.52 -14.07 0.76
C ALA A 18 11.67 -13.85 -0.23
N THR A 19 12.09 -14.94 -0.90
CA THR A 19 13.20 -14.94 -1.84
C THR A 19 12.77 -14.99 -3.30
N ALA A 20 11.47 -14.87 -3.58
CA ALA A 20 10.95 -14.80 -4.95
C ALA A 20 11.65 -13.64 -5.69
N PRO A 21 11.90 -13.76 -7.02
CA PRO A 21 12.56 -12.70 -7.77
C PRO A 21 11.93 -11.34 -7.52
N LYS A 22 12.76 -10.29 -7.45
CA LYS A 22 12.27 -8.91 -7.32
C LYS A 22 11.30 -8.62 -8.45
N GLU A 23 10.11 -8.15 -8.11
CA GLU A 23 9.07 -7.89 -9.10
C GLU A 23 8.40 -6.56 -8.78
N MET A 24 8.38 -5.66 -9.76
CA MET A 24 7.59 -4.43 -9.70
C MET A 24 6.99 -4.11 -11.07
N TRP A 25 5.94 -3.30 -11.04
CA TRP A 25 5.14 -2.97 -12.21
C TRP A 25 4.93 -1.46 -12.26
N PHE A 26 5.13 -0.87 -13.43
CA PHE A 26 4.56 0.41 -13.76
C PHE A 26 3.06 0.23 -14.03
N HIS A 27 2.23 1.04 -13.37
CA HIS A 27 0.78 0.96 -13.42
C HIS A 27 0.20 2.35 -13.63
N LYS A 28 -0.47 2.57 -14.76
CA LYS A 28 -1.05 3.86 -15.14
C LYS A 28 -2.54 3.71 -15.44
N LYS A 29 -3.37 4.52 -14.80
CA LYS A 29 -4.79 4.65 -15.12
C LYS A 29 -4.93 5.47 -16.40
N ILE A 30 -5.64 4.94 -17.38
CA ILE A 30 -6.00 5.64 -18.60
C ILE A 30 -7.51 5.88 -18.56
N ILE A 31 -7.91 7.13 -18.78
CA ILE A 31 -9.31 7.51 -18.94
C ILE A 31 -9.46 7.92 -20.40
N ASP A 32 -10.25 7.17 -21.15
CA ASP A 32 -10.62 7.56 -22.51
C ASP A 32 -11.55 8.78 -22.41
N GLU A 33 -11.13 9.93 -22.93
CA GLU A 33 -11.84 11.20 -22.77
C GLU A 33 -13.20 11.22 -23.50
N LYS A 34 -13.35 10.45 -24.58
CA LYS A 34 -14.60 10.42 -25.36
C LYS A 34 -15.65 9.53 -24.71
N THR A 35 -15.19 8.47 -24.05
CA THR A 35 -16.06 7.41 -23.53
C THR A 35 -16.07 7.34 -22.02
N GLY A 36 -15.25 8.11 -21.31
CA GLY A 36 -15.04 7.98 -19.87
C GLY A 36 -14.55 6.60 -19.42
N LYS A 37 -14.13 5.73 -20.36
CA LYS A 37 -13.75 4.37 -20.04
C LYS A 37 -12.42 4.37 -19.29
N VAL A 38 -12.40 3.72 -18.14
CA VAL A 38 -11.19 3.47 -17.38
C VAL A 38 -10.54 2.17 -17.84
N SER A 39 -9.27 2.25 -18.23
CA SER A 39 -8.39 1.10 -18.39
C SER A 39 -7.11 1.33 -17.59
N PHE A 40 -6.29 0.29 -17.48
CA PHE A 40 -4.98 0.37 -16.86
C PHE A 40 -3.94 -0.13 -17.84
N ASP A 41 -2.92 0.67 -18.07
CA ASP A 41 -1.69 0.24 -18.72
C ASP A 41 -0.73 -0.26 -17.65
N THR A 42 -0.26 -1.49 -17.83
CA THR A 42 0.51 -2.21 -16.83
C THR A 42 1.68 -2.90 -17.49
N ARG A 43 2.89 -2.57 -17.03
CA ARG A 43 4.12 -3.09 -17.60
C ARG A 43 5.10 -3.48 -16.49
N GLN A 44 5.65 -4.67 -16.59
CA GLN A 44 6.68 -5.12 -15.66
C GLN A 44 7.96 -4.32 -15.92
N ILE A 45 8.61 -3.89 -14.84
CA ILE A 45 9.91 -3.23 -14.87
C ILE A 45 10.81 -3.85 -13.80
N TRP A 46 12.11 -3.81 -14.02
CA TRP A 46 13.14 -4.36 -13.11
C TRP A 46 13.95 -3.27 -12.42
N SER A 47 13.96 -2.07 -13.00
CA SER A 47 14.56 -0.84 -12.47
C SER A 47 13.71 0.36 -12.89
N LEU A 48 13.78 1.47 -12.16
CA LEU A 48 13.21 2.75 -12.61
C LEU A 48 13.88 3.25 -13.91
N ASN A 49 15.07 2.74 -14.24
CA ASN A 49 15.72 3.02 -15.53
C ASN A 49 14.98 2.37 -16.72
N ASP A 50 14.06 1.42 -16.47
CA ASP A 50 13.22 0.84 -17.51
C ASP A 50 12.00 1.69 -17.83
N LEU A 51 11.80 2.82 -17.13
CA LEU A 51 10.78 3.80 -17.46
C LEU A 51 11.16 4.53 -18.76
N SER A 52 10.20 4.66 -19.66
CA SER A 52 10.37 5.46 -20.87
C SER A 52 10.46 6.96 -20.52
N LYS A 53 10.96 7.76 -21.46
CA LYS A 53 11.01 9.22 -21.29
C LYS A 53 9.61 9.80 -21.09
N GLU A 54 8.61 9.26 -21.79
CA GLU A 54 7.22 9.67 -21.73
C GLU A 54 6.57 9.29 -20.39
N GLU A 55 6.88 8.11 -19.85
CA GLU A 55 6.41 7.69 -18.52
C GLU A 55 7.03 8.58 -17.42
N LEU A 56 8.32 8.86 -17.51
CA LEU A 56 9.00 9.74 -16.55
C LEU A 56 8.49 11.19 -16.64
N ALA A 57 8.26 11.70 -17.86
CA ALA A 57 7.67 13.01 -18.09
C ALA A 57 6.23 13.08 -17.53
N SER A 58 5.41 12.05 -17.78
CA SER A 58 4.05 11.93 -17.24
C SER A 58 4.01 12.03 -15.71
N ILE A 59 4.96 11.37 -15.02
CA ILE A 59 5.13 11.50 -13.57
C ILE A 59 5.56 12.91 -13.19
N GLN A 60 6.54 13.48 -13.88
CA GLN A 60 7.05 14.82 -13.58
C GLN A 60 5.97 15.90 -13.73
N ASP A 61 5.22 15.88 -14.82
CA ASP A 61 4.23 16.91 -15.17
C ASP A 61 3.02 16.89 -14.24
N THR A 62 2.65 15.71 -13.75
CA THR A 62 1.46 15.54 -12.89
C THR A 62 1.80 15.59 -11.40
N ASN A 63 2.91 14.99 -11.00
CA ASN A 63 3.28 14.82 -9.59
C ASN A 63 4.52 15.63 -9.16
N GLY A 64 5.12 16.43 -10.04
CA GLY A 64 6.21 17.33 -9.67
C GLY A 64 7.52 16.62 -9.29
N LYS A 65 7.92 15.60 -10.08
CA LYS A 65 9.10 14.74 -9.85
C LYS A 65 9.00 13.84 -8.62
N VAL A 66 7.85 13.19 -8.46
CA VAL A 66 7.58 12.29 -7.32
C VAL A 66 7.20 10.92 -7.84
N ILE A 67 8.06 9.94 -7.57
CA ILE A 67 7.76 8.54 -7.81
C ILE A 67 6.83 8.06 -6.68
N THR A 68 5.62 7.63 -7.03
CA THR A 68 4.72 6.99 -6.07
C THR A 68 4.93 5.49 -6.08
N VAL A 69 5.28 4.92 -4.94
CA VAL A 69 5.50 3.48 -4.74
C VAL A 69 4.37 2.88 -3.94
N SER A 70 3.72 1.85 -4.47
CA SER A 70 2.69 1.09 -3.78
C SER A 70 3.22 -0.23 -3.28
N ASN A 71 3.11 -0.45 -1.96
CA ASN A 71 3.42 -1.70 -1.28
C ASN A 71 2.12 -2.41 -0.84
N PRO A 72 1.63 -3.40 -1.62
CA PRO A 72 0.40 -4.12 -1.36
C PRO A 72 0.56 -5.17 -0.25
N GLY A 73 -0.57 -5.67 0.27
CA GLY A 73 -0.63 -6.80 1.20
C GLY A 73 -0.33 -8.17 0.58
N ILE A 74 -0.36 -9.21 1.41
CA ILE A 74 0.31 -10.51 1.18
C ILE A 74 -0.57 -11.68 0.76
N PHE A 75 -1.88 -11.49 0.74
CA PHE A 75 -2.81 -12.46 0.15
C PHE A 75 -3.16 -12.11 -1.30
N ASN A 76 -2.50 -11.09 -1.84
CA ASN A 76 -2.82 -10.54 -3.14
C ASN A 76 -1.99 -11.24 -4.20
N ASN A 77 -2.65 -11.73 -5.24
CA ASN A 77 -1.95 -11.99 -6.48
C ASN A 77 -1.56 -10.65 -7.15
N ARG A 78 -0.93 -10.72 -8.32
CA ARG A 78 -0.55 -9.52 -9.08
C ARG A 78 -1.75 -8.62 -9.37
N GLU A 79 -2.85 -9.16 -9.86
CA GLU A 79 -4.03 -8.38 -10.25
C GLU A 79 -4.66 -7.67 -9.05
N ASP A 80 -4.77 -8.36 -7.91
CA ASP A 80 -5.27 -7.79 -6.66
C ASP A 80 -4.31 -6.70 -6.12
N SER A 81 -3.00 -6.91 -6.28
CA SER A 81 -1.97 -5.94 -5.89
C SER A 81 -2.06 -4.65 -6.69
N LEU A 82 -2.22 -4.75 -8.01
CA LEU A 82 -2.39 -3.60 -8.90
C LEU A 82 -3.74 -2.89 -8.64
N SER A 83 -4.80 -3.65 -8.39
CA SER A 83 -6.10 -3.08 -8.01
C SER A 83 -6.01 -2.29 -6.70
N ASN A 84 -5.32 -2.82 -5.68
CA ASN A 84 -5.10 -2.11 -4.42
C ASN A 84 -4.24 -0.85 -4.60
N ALA A 85 -3.20 -0.91 -5.44
CA ALA A 85 -2.39 0.26 -5.78
C ALA A 85 -3.25 1.38 -6.39
N ALA A 86 -4.17 1.04 -7.29
CA ALA A 86 -5.11 2.00 -7.87
C ALA A 86 -6.08 2.58 -6.82
N LYS A 87 -6.59 1.77 -5.89
CA LYS A 87 -7.51 2.24 -4.84
C LYS A 87 -6.85 3.21 -3.86
N GLN A 88 -5.57 2.98 -3.54
CA GLN A 88 -4.85 3.63 -2.44
C GLN A 88 -4.05 4.87 -2.88
N ASN A 89 -4.13 5.23 -4.15
CA ASN A 89 -3.56 6.45 -4.71
C ASN A 89 -4.65 7.26 -5.44
N ARG A 90 -4.48 8.58 -5.51
CA ARG A 90 -5.44 9.47 -6.16
C ARG A 90 -5.51 9.19 -7.66
N ASN A 91 -6.64 9.52 -8.28
CA ASN A 91 -6.81 9.37 -9.73
C ASN A 91 -5.74 10.14 -10.53
N SER A 92 -5.31 11.33 -10.06
CA SER A 92 -4.20 12.07 -10.69
C SER A 92 -2.88 11.29 -10.65
N THR A 93 -2.52 10.76 -9.48
CA THR A 93 -1.31 9.95 -9.29
C THR A 93 -1.36 8.64 -10.08
N ASN A 94 -2.51 7.97 -10.11
CA ASN A 94 -2.69 6.81 -10.97
C ASN A 94 -2.61 7.19 -12.45
N GLY A 95 -3.16 8.36 -12.83
CA GLY A 95 -3.11 8.91 -14.17
C GLY A 95 -1.69 9.27 -14.63
N SER A 96 -0.78 9.57 -13.71
CA SER A 96 0.63 9.82 -14.03
C SER A 96 1.45 8.54 -14.14
N GLY A 97 1.12 7.53 -13.33
CA GLY A 97 1.84 6.28 -13.18
C GLY A 97 2.30 6.03 -11.74
N VAL A 98 2.09 4.80 -11.25
CA VAL A 98 2.48 4.30 -9.92
C VAL A 98 3.39 3.08 -10.09
N ILE A 99 4.40 2.96 -9.24
CA ILE A 99 5.27 1.79 -9.18
C ILE A 99 4.75 0.83 -8.11
N ALA A 100 4.19 -0.30 -8.50
CA ALA A 100 3.71 -1.31 -7.55
C ALA A 100 4.81 -2.36 -7.29
N VAL A 101 5.31 -2.42 -6.06
CA VAL A 101 6.28 -3.43 -5.61
C VAL A 101 5.53 -4.67 -5.18
N MET A 102 5.80 -5.83 -5.78
CA MET A 102 5.03 -7.03 -5.47
C MET A 102 5.52 -7.67 -4.16
N ASN A 103 4.57 -8.06 -3.32
CA ASN A 103 4.77 -8.90 -2.14
C ASN A 103 4.13 -10.26 -2.44
N PRO A 104 4.89 -11.24 -2.95
CA PRO A 104 4.29 -12.48 -3.44
C PRO A 104 3.71 -13.29 -2.29
N PRO A 105 2.51 -13.88 -2.48
CA PRO A 105 1.88 -14.71 -1.48
C PRO A 105 2.63 -16.04 -1.31
N THR A 106 2.46 -16.69 -0.17
CA THR A 106 2.99 -18.03 0.18
C THR A 106 2.13 -19.18 -0.32
N GLY A 107 0.97 -18.87 -0.89
CA GLY A 107 0.09 -19.80 -1.58
C GLY A 107 -0.87 -19.05 -2.50
N LYS A 108 -1.79 -19.76 -3.14
CA LYS A 108 -2.99 -19.13 -3.73
C LYS A 108 -4.05 -19.06 -2.62
N TYR A 109 -4.94 -18.10 -2.73
CA TYR A 109 -6.04 -17.90 -1.78
C TYR A 109 -7.39 -17.81 -2.49
N LYS A 110 -7.40 -18.15 -3.78
CA LYS A 110 -8.60 -18.27 -4.61
C LYS A 110 -8.77 -19.75 -4.98
N SER A 111 -9.96 -20.28 -4.72
CA SER A 111 -10.36 -21.63 -5.12
C SER A 111 -10.38 -21.71 -6.64
N ASP A 112 -9.56 -22.60 -7.20
CA ASP A 112 -9.52 -22.90 -8.63
C ASP A 112 -9.95 -24.35 -8.93
N SER A 113 -10.43 -25.07 -7.93
CA SER A 113 -10.78 -26.48 -8.03
C SER A 113 -12.29 -26.72 -7.85
N ASN A 114 -12.80 -27.74 -8.54
CA ASN A 114 -14.15 -28.27 -8.28
C ASN A 114 -14.21 -29.08 -6.97
N ASN A 115 -13.11 -29.18 -6.20
CA ASN A 115 -13.00 -29.98 -4.99
C ASN A 115 -12.79 -29.11 -3.74
N LYS A 116 -13.91 -28.76 -3.11
CA LYS A 116 -13.96 -27.88 -1.93
C LYS A 116 -13.12 -28.37 -0.74
N ILE A 117 -12.91 -29.67 -0.58
CA ILE A 117 -12.12 -30.24 0.53
C ILE A 117 -10.63 -29.98 0.31
N LYS A 118 -10.14 -30.15 -0.92
CA LYS A 118 -8.74 -29.86 -1.28
C LYS A 118 -8.44 -28.37 -1.10
N ASP A 119 -9.36 -27.51 -1.53
CA ASP A 119 -9.22 -26.06 -1.39
C ASP A 119 -9.21 -25.64 0.09
N PHE A 120 -10.08 -26.23 0.92
CA PHE A 120 -10.11 -25.94 2.36
C PHE A 120 -8.81 -26.33 3.07
N LEU A 121 -8.31 -27.55 2.84
CA LEU A 121 -7.06 -28.02 3.43
C LEU A 121 -5.87 -27.18 2.98
N TRP A 122 -5.86 -26.81 1.70
CA TRP A 122 -4.78 -26.06 1.14
C TRP A 122 -4.79 -24.59 1.59
N LEU A 123 -5.95 -23.94 1.64
CA LEU A 123 -6.13 -22.61 2.21
C LEU A 123 -5.65 -22.56 3.68
N GLY A 124 -6.02 -23.57 4.47
CA GLY A 124 -5.58 -23.70 5.86
C GLY A 124 -4.07 -23.84 5.97
N SER A 125 -3.42 -24.58 5.06
CA SER A 125 -1.96 -24.72 5.05
C SER A 125 -1.26 -23.41 4.66
N SER A 126 -1.71 -22.74 3.60
CA SER A 126 -1.10 -21.50 3.10
C SER A 126 -1.18 -20.38 4.14
N LEU A 127 -2.27 -20.31 4.92
CA LEU A 127 -2.39 -19.35 6.02
C LEU A 127 -1.28 -19.49 7.07
N VAL A 128 -0.83 -20.71 7.37
CA VAL A 128 0.28 -20.94 8.31
C VAL A 128 1.58 -20.37 7.76
N SER A 129 1.86 -20.57 6.47
CA SER A 129 3.02 -19.97 5.81
C SER A 129 3.00 -18.45 5.83
N GLU A 130 1.83 -17.82 5.64
CA GLU A 130 1.72 -16.35 5.74
C GLU A 130 2.00 -15.86 7.14
N LEU A 131 1.48 -16.54 8.15
CA LEU A 131 1.73 -16.16 9.54
C LEU A 131 3.21 -16.29 9.89
N MET A 132 3.89 -17.32 9.39
CA MET A 132 5.35 -17.43 9.51
C MET A 132 6.07 -16.28 8.79
N TYR A 133 5.63 -15.93 7.59
CA TYR A 133 6.24 -14.86 6.80
C TYR A 133 6.04 -13.48 7.47
N VAL A 134 4.82 -13.15 7.87
CA VAL A 134 4.50 -11.94 8.66
C VAL A 134 5.26 -11.94 9.98
N GLY A 135 5.33 -13.07 10.67
CA GLY A 135 6.02 -13.21 11.94
C GLY A 135 7.52 -12.92 11.82
N TYR A 136 8.16 -13.40 10.75
CA TYR A 136 9.55 -13.10 10.45
C TYR A 136 9.77 -11.61 10.21
N ASP A 137 8.96 -10.99 9.36
CA ASP A 137 9.09 -9.56 9.06
C ASP A 137 8.79 -8.70 10.30
N GLN A 138 7.85 -9.09 11.15
CA GLN A 138 7.57 -8.41 12.42
C GLN A 138 8.74 -8.52 13.41
N LEU A 139 9.37 -9.69 13.52
CA LEU A 139 10.59 -9.85 14.31
C LEU A 139 11.69 -8.92 13.78
N ASN A 140 11.87 -8.89 12.45
CA ASN A 140 12.87 -8.00 11.84
C ASN A 140 12.55 -6.53 12.12
N ASN A 141 11.29 -6.14 11.98
CA ASN A 141 10.82 -4.79 12.19
C ASN A 141 10.96 -4.36 13.66
N LYS A 142 10.32 -5.06 14.59
CA LYS A 142 10.17 -4.64 15.98
C LYS A 142 11.40 -4.92 16.84
N VAL A 143 12.08 -6.05 16.61
CA VAL A 143 13.17 -6.52 17.48
C VAL A 143 14.52 -6.22 16.86
N PHE A 144 14.74 -6.65 15.63
CA PHE A 144 16.06 -6.55 14.98
C PHE A 144 16.26 -5.26 14.19
N GLN A 145 15.30 -4.35 14.20
CA GLN A 145 15.43 -3.01 13.61
C GLN A 145 15.93 -3.03 12.15
N GLY A 146 15.51 -4.03 11.37
CA GLY A 146 15.85 -4.22 9.95
C GLY A 146 17.11 -5.04 9.66
N TYR A 147 17.84 -5.50 10.68
CA TYR A 147 19.13 -6.19 10.48
C TYR A 147 19.03 -7.66 10.01
N LEU A 148 17.86 -8.32 10.11
CA LEU A 148 17.73 -9.67 9.58
C LEU A 148 17.77 -9.67 8.04
N PRO A 149 18.09 -10.81 7.40
CA PRO A 149 18.03 -10.96 5.96
C PRO A 149 16.72 -10.44 5.36
N LYS A 150 16.84 -9.44 4.49
CA LYS A 150 15.69 -8.82 3.84
C LYS A 150 15.08 -9.73 2.77
N THR A 151 13.76 -9.63 2.64
CA THR A 151 13.01 -10.14 1.50
C THR A 151 13.40 -9.39 0.22
N ASN A 152 13.08 -9.96 -0.95
CA ASN A 152 13.36 -9.28 -2.20
C ASN A 152 12.48 -8.04 -2.43
N SER A 153 11.24 -8.02 -1.92
CA SER A 153 10.36 -6.85 -1.94
C SER A 153 10.90 -5.70 -1.07
N GLU A 154 11.48 -6.02 0.08
CA GLU A 154 12.16 -5.04 0.95
C GLU A 154 13.41 -4.47 0.27
N LYS A 155 14.22 -5.33 -0.37
CA LYS A 155 15.39 -4.89 -1.14
C LYS A 155 14.98 -4.00 -2.32
N LEU A 156 13.86 -4.31 -2.98
CA LEU A 156 13.38 -3.54 -4.12
C LEU A 156 12.95 -2.12 -3.72
N ASN A 157 12.31 -1.95 -2.56
CA ASN A 157 12.07 -0.61 -2.01
C ASN A 157 13.38 0.18 -1.83
N GLN A 158 14.43 -0.46 -1.31
CA GLN A 158 15.73 0.21 -1.15
C GLN A 158 16.41 0.51 -2.49
N ASP A 159 16.23 -0.35 -3.50
CA ASP A 159 16.73 -0.08 -4.85
C ASP A 159 16.05 1.15 -5.46
N ILE A 160 14.72 1.26 -5.29
CA ILE A 160 13.97 2.45 -5.68
C ILE A 160 14.50 3.71 -4.97
N TYR A 161 14.75 3.64 -3.66
CA TYR A 161 15.32 4.79 -2.93
C TYR A 161 16.68 5.21 -3.48
N ARG A 162 17.57 4.24 -3.75
CA ARG A 162 18.88 4.51 -4.38
C ARG A 162 18.74 5.11 -5.77
N GLU A 163 17.84 4.58 -6.59
CA GLU A 163 17.64 5.04 -7.96
C GLU A 163 17.07 6.46 -7.98
N VAL A 164 16.09 6.77 -7.14
CA VAL A 164 15.55 8.13 -7.00
C VAL A 164 16.61 9.11 -6.50
N GLN A 165 17.46 8.72 -5.55
CA GLN A 165 18.60 9.56 -5.15
C GLN A 165 19.55 9.84 -6.32
N LYS A 166 19.83 8.84 -7.16
CA LYS A 166 20.69 8.98 -8.34
C LYS A 166 20.07 9.84 -9.45
N MET A 167 18.74 9.90 -9.55
CA MET A 167 18.06 10.81 -10.48
C MET A 167 18.33 12.29 -10.17
N GLY A 168 18.64 12.62 -8.90
CA GLY A 168 18.99 13.98 -8.47
C GLY A 168 17.87 15.00 -8.69
N ASN A 169 18.21 16.28 -8.82
CA ASN A 169 17.32 17.34 -9.35
C ASN A 169 15.91 17.45 -8.72
N GLY A 170 15.79 17.16 -7.43
CA GLY A 170 14.55 17.26 -6.65
C GLY A 170 13.62 16.05 -6.75
N TRP A 171 14.05 14.93 -7.34
CA TRP A 171 13.26 13.70 -7.34
C TRP A 171 13.09 13.14 -5.93
N SER A 172 11.90 12.62 -5.67
CA SER A 172 11.52 12.09 -4.36
C SER A 172 10.50 10.97 -4.45
N VAL A 173 10.19 10.36 -3.31
CA VAL A 173 9.29 9.20 -3.19
C VAL A 173 8.11 9.52 -2.29
N ASP A 174 6.92 9.18 -2.76
CA ASP A 174 5.75 8.98 -1.91
C ASP A 174 5.43 7.49 -1.85
N THR A 175 4.96 6.99 -0.72
CA THR A 175 4.59 5.58 -0.58
C THR A 175 3.13 5.40 -0.18
N SER A 176 2.48 4.37 -0.70
CA SER A 176 1.19 3.85 -0.23
C SER A 176 1.37 2.41 0.22
N ASN A 177 1.15 2.15 1.50
CA ASN A 177 1.48 0.88 2.13
C ASN A 177 0.24 0.27 2.77
N HIS A 178 -0.11 -0.95 2.38
CA HIS A 178 -1.31 -1.62 2.85
C HIS A 178 -0.99 -2.95 3.50
N SER A 179 -1.70 -3.27 4.58
CA SER A 179 -1.53 -4.56 5.27
C SER A 179 -0.06 -4.80 5.64
N ARG A 180 0.49 -5.99 5.32
CA ARG A 180 1.92 -6.31 5.47
C ARG A 180 2.84 -5.48 4.57
N GLY A 181 2.37 -4.86 3.49
CA GLY A 181 3.17 -3.93 2.68
C GLY A 181 3.74 -2.75 3.50
N GLY A 182 3.11 -2.39 4.61
CA GLY A 182 3.73 -1.46 5.56
C GLY A 182 4.93 -2.03 6.30
N ILE A 183 4.94 -3.34 6.63
CA ILE A 183 6.10 -3.96 7.29
C ILE A 183 7.26 -4.01 6.31
N THR A 184 6.99 -4.34 5.05
CA THR A 184 7.97 -4.24 3.95
C THR A 184 8.60 -2.86 3.92
N ALA A 185 7.79 -1.79 3.88
CA ALA A 185 8.29 -0.42 3.87
C ALA A 185 9.07 -0.08 5.15
N SER A 186 8.61 -0.55 6.31
CA SER A 186 9.22 -0.31 7.61
C SER A 186 10.58 -0.97 7.77
N VAL A 187 10.71 -2.25 7.41
CA VAL A 187 11.98 -2.98 7.42
C VAL A 187 12.97 -2.36 6.43
N SER A 188 12.51 -2.01 5.22
CA SER A 188 13.34 -1.34 4.22
C SER A 188 13.92 -0.03 4.74
N LEU A 189 13.09 0.81 5.39
CA LEU A 189 13.51 2.09 5.95
C LEU A 189 14.41 1.92 7.19
N LYS A 190 14.08 0.99 8.09
CA LYS A 190 14.89 0.72 9.28
C LYS A 190 16.29 0.25 8.93
N ASP A 191 16.43 -0.74 8.04
CA ASP A 191 17.74 -1.13 7.55
C ASP A 191 18.43 0.03 6.84
N TRP A 192 17.70 0.81 6.03
CA TRP A 192 18.28 1.99 5.37
C TRP A 192 18.92 2.97 6.37
N VAL A 193 18.18 3.34 7.41
CA VAL A 193 18.57 4.35 8.39
C VAL A 193 19.59 3.83 9.41
N ASN A 194 19.52 2.55 9.77
CA ASN A 194 20.36 1.97 10.80
C ASN A 194 21.64 1.31 10.24
N ASN A 195 21.67 0.97 8.96
CA ASN A 195 22.83 0.34 8.33
C ASN A 195 23.74 1.39 7.67
N GLN A 196 24.89 1.62 8.30
CA GLN A 196 25.90 2.59 7.84
C GLN A 196 26.36 2.36 6.39
N LYS A 197 26.19 1.15 5.82
CA LYS A 197 26.55 0.88 4.41
C LYS A 197 25.64 1.58 3.40
N GLN A 198 24.47 2.05 3.83
CA GLN A 198 23.46 2.65 2.93
C GLN A 198 23.77 4.12 2.61
N ASN A 199 24.69 4.77 3.36
CA ASN A 199 25.31 6.07 3.05
C ASN A 199 24.38 7.10 2.37
N GLY A 200 23.21 7.35 2.95
CA GLY A 200 22.29 8.34 2.40
C GLY A 200 20.99 8.48 3.17
N ILE A 201 20.23 9.50 2.81
CA ILE A 201 18.90 9.81 3.36
C ILE A 201 17.85 9.30 2.37
N ALA A 202 16.97 8.37 2.80
CA ALA A 202 15.91 7.86 1.93
C ALA A 202 15.02 9.04 1.48
N PRO A 203 14.79 9.25 0.17
CA PRO A 203 14.15 10.47 -0.34
C PRO A 203 12.61 10.41 -0.22
N ILE A 204 12.09 9.97 0.92
CA ILE A 204 10.66 9.74 1.17
C ILE A 204 10.04 11.03 1.69
N ARG A 205 9.05 11.61 1.00
CA ARG A 205 8.31 12.79 1.49
C ARG A 205 7.11 12.41 2.33
N LYS A 206 6.24 11.55 1.78
CA LYS A 206 4.97 11.16 2.39
C LYS A 206 4.82 9.65 2.35
N ALA A 207 4.55 9.03 3.49
CA ALA A 207 4.26 7.60 3.59
C ALA A 207 2.85 7.38 4.13
N ARG A 208 1.96 6.87 3.27
CA ARG A 208 0.55 6.59 3.60
C ARG A 208 0.40 5.13 3.99
N PHE A 209 -0.35 4.87 5.05
CA PHE A 209 -0.59 3.54 5.59
C PHE A 209 -2.09 3.26 5.70
N TYR A 210 -2.51 2.15 5.11
CA TYR A 210 -3.91 1.73 5.05
C TYR A 210 -4.06 0.38 5.75
N GLY A 211 -4.72 0.35 6.91
CA GLY A 211 -4.95 -0.90 7.64
C GLY A 211 -3.68 -1.71 7.89
N THR A 212 -2.55 -1.04 8.14
CA THR A 212 -1.23 -1.68 8.03
C THR A 212 -0.88 -2.56 9.24
N ALA A 213 -0.15 -3.64 9.00
CA ALA A 213 0.43 -4.46 10.06
C ALA A 213 1.66 -3.82 10.74
N THR A 214 2.11 -2.63 10.31
CA THR A 214 3.18 -1.88 10.98
C THR A 214 2.62 -0.97 12.05
N ASN A 215 3.30 -0.84 13.19
CA ASN A 215 2.98 0.23 14.11
C ASN A 215 3.52 1.55 13.55
N VAL A 216 2.66 2.37 12.96
CA VAL A 216 3.12 3.54 12.19
C VAL A 216 3.90 4.51 13.07
N GLN A 217 3.50 4.71 14.32
CA GLN A 217 4.20 5.61 15.23
C GLN A 217 5.58 5.05 15.64
N ASN A 218 5.58 3.86 16.26
CA ASN A 218 6.77 3.30 16.90
C ASN A 218 7.77 2.70 15.90
N ASP A 219 7.27 2.12 14.81
CA ASP A 219 8.09 1.38 13.86
C ASP A 219 8.44 2.18 12.60
N TYR A 220 7.69 3.24 12.28
CA TYR A 220 7.93 4.00 11.04
C TYR A 220 8.19 5.49 11.28
N ALA A 221 7.32 6.22 11.98
CA ALA A 221 7.42 7.67 12.16
C ALA A 221 8.72 8.08 12.86
N ASP A 222 9.10 7.39 13.94
CA ASP A 222 10.36 7.63 14.66
C ASP A 222 11.60 7.39 13.76
N VAL A 223 11.54 6.36 12.92
CA VAL A 223 12.64 6.02 12.00
C VAL A 223 12.71 7.02 10.85
N LEU A 224 11.55 7.45 10.34
CA LEU A 224 11.43 8.45 9.29
C LEU A 224 11.91 9.83 9.79
N GLN A 225 11.64 10.17 11.05
CA GLN A 225 12.21 11.35 11.70
C GLN A 225 13.75 11.26 11.72
N LYS A 226 14.30 10.12 12.17
CA LYS A 226 15.76 9.87 12.18
C LYS A 226 16.38 9.92 10.78
N ASN A 227 15.64 9.51 9.74
CA ASN A 227 16.09 9.60 8.35
C ASN A 227 16.38 11.04 7.93
N GLY A 228 15.60 12.02 8.43
CA GLY A 228 15.91 13.43 8.31
C GLY A 228 15.72 14.04 6.91
N TYR A 229 14.97 13.39 6.02
CA TYR A 229 14.67 13.97 4.70
C TYR A 229 13.71 15.16 4.82
N THR A 230 13.95 16.16 3.99
CA THR A 230 13.09 17.35 3.87
C THR A 230 12.81 17.64 2.40
N TYR A 231 11.69 18.29 2.14
CA TYR A 231 11.26 18.68 0.79
C TYR A 231 10.50 19.99 0.82
N THR A 232 10.46 20.67 -0.33
CA THR A 232 9.63 21.87 -0.51
C THR A 232 8.24 21.44 -0.98
N GLY A 233 7.21 21.77 -0.21
CA GLY A 233 5.82 21.52 -0.54
C GLY A 233 5.31 22.44 -1.66
N ALA A 234 4.11 22.16 -2.16
CA ALA A 234 3.48 22.98 -3.21
C ALA A 234 3.21 24.43 -2.77
N ASP A 235 3.13 24.68 -1.46
CA ASP A 235 2.97 26.01 -0.86
C ASP A 235 4.31 26.76 -0.70
N GLY A 236 5.42 26.19 -1.19
CA GLY A 236 6.77 26.76 -1.10
C GLY A 236 7.45 26.61 0.25
N LYS A 237 6.83 25.95 1.23
CA LYS A 237 7.44 25.72 2.56
C LYS A 237 8.24 24.43 2.59
N THR A 238 9.27 24.40 3.44
CA THR A 238 10.02 23.19 3.72
C THR A 238 9.33 22.34 4.78
N TYR A 239 9.11 21.07 4.48
CA TYR A 239 8.54 20.07 5.35
C TYR A 239 9.50 18.91 5.58
N ASN A 240 9.40 18.30 6.75
CA ASN A 240 9.98 16.99 7.04
C ASN A 240 9.11 15.88 6.45
N SER A 241 9.72 14.72 6.23
CA SER A 241 9.00 13.51 5.85
C SER A 241 7.86 13.18 6.80
N GLY A 242 6.65 13.01 6.28
CA GLY A 242 5.44 12.70 7.05
C GLY A 242 5.00 11.25 6.89
N SER A 243 4.50 10.67 7.97
CA SER A 243 3.80 9.37 7.94
C SER A 243 2.32 9.57 8.26
N TYR A 244 1.44 8.89 7.54
CA TYR A 244 0.00 9.07 7.66
C TYR A 244 -0.68 7.71 7.73
N SER A 245 -1.65 7.53 8.65
CA SER A 245 -2.31 6.25 8.87
C SER A 245 -3.82 6.39 8.91
N ILE A 246 -4.51 5.38 8.38
CA ILE A 246 -5.95 5.17 8.54
C ILE A 246 -6.19 3.70 8.92
N VAL A 247 -6.90 3.51 10.04
CA VAL A 247 -7.29 2.20 10.53
C VAL A 247 -8.76 2.23 10.94
N HIS A 248 -9.54 1.30 10.40
CA HIS A 248 -10.92 1.05 10.77
C HIS A 248 -11.02 0.23 12.08
N ASP A 249 -12.07 0.43 12.89
CA ASP A 249 -12.21 -0.24 14.20
C ASP A 249 -12.19 -1.78 14.11
N LYS A 250 -12.81 -2.36 13.08
CA LYS A 250 -12.81 -3.80 12.78
C LYS A 250 -11.69 -4.28 11.87
N ASP A 251 -10.72 -3.43 11.51
CA ASP A 251 -9.56 -3.91 10.77
C ASP A 251 -8.63 -4.68 11.70
N PHE A 252 -8.71 -6.00 11.68
CA PHE A 252 -7.90 -6.86 12.53
C PHE A 252 -6.40 -6.67 12.29
N VAL A 253 -5.96 -6.38 11.05
CA VAL A 253 -4.55 -6.23 10.69
C VAL A 253 -3.98 -4.91 11.18
N GLY A 254 -4.73 -3.83 10.99
CA GLY A 254 -4.32 -2.48 11.39
C GLY A 254 -4.34 -2.27 12.89
N ASN A 255 -5.30 -2.91 13.56
CA ASN A 255 -5.69 -2.60 14.92
C ASN A 255 -5.07 -3.57 15.95
N LYS A 256 -5.47 -3.46 17.22
CA LYS A 256 -4.85 -4.09 18.39
C LYS A 256 -5.28 -5.54 18.67
N TRP A 257 -5.77 -6.26 17.65
CA TRP A 257 -6.48 -7.53 17.87
C TRP A 257 -5.55 -8.72 18.11
N ILE A 258 -4.37 -8.75 17.48
CA ILE A 258 -3.34 -9.78 17.74
C ILE A 258 -2.03 -9.07 18.08
N PRO A 259 -1.68 -9.01 19.39
CA PRO A 259 -0.41 -8.43 19.83
C PRO A 259 0.77 -9.05 19.08
N PHE A 260 1.83 -8.24 18.87
CA PHE A 260 3.07 -8.62 18.20
C PHE A 260 2.98 -8.86 16.68
N LEU A 261 2.00 -9.61 16.18
CA LEU A 261 1.89 -9.95 14.75
C LEU A 261 1.31 -8.84 13.88
N LEU A 262 0.53 -7.93 14.46
CA LEU A 262 -0.23 -6.91 13.74
C LEU A 262 0.20 -5.48 14.12
N GLY A 263 -0.42 -4.48 13.47
CA GLY A 263 0.01 -3.09 13.54
C GLY A 263 -0.16 -2.45 14.91
N ASN A 264 -1.18 -2.86 15.66
CA ASN A 264 -1.50 -2.29 16.97
C ASN A 264 -1.62 -0.74 16.92
N ASN A 265 -2.12 -0.22 15.80
CA ASN A 265 -2.38 1.20 15.62
C ASN A 265 -3.71 1.59 16.25
N GLU A 266 -3.84 2.85 16.67
CA GLU A 266 -5.13 3.37 17.11
C GLU A 266 -6.13 3.41 15.96
N THR A 267 -7.40 3.13 16.29
CA THR A 267 -8.49 3.32 15.35
C THR A 267 -8.60 4.80 15.01
N THR A 268 -8.54 5.12 13.71
CA THR A 268 -8.56 6.50 13.24
C THR A 268 -9.98 6.99 12.97
N LYS A 269 -10.81 6.12 12.36
CA LYS A 269 -12.23 6.38 12.01
C LYS A 269 -12.91 5.07 11.61
N GLY A 270 -14.24 5.10 11.52
CA GLY A 270 -15.04 4.00 11.00
C GLY A 270 -15.51 3.07 12.12
N ALA A 271 -16.79 2.73 12.09
CA ALA A 271 -17.42 1.81 13.01
C ALA A 271 -18.52 1.06 12.26
N CYS A 272 -18.52 -0.26 12.35
CA CYS A 272 -19.58 -1.09 11.78
C CYS A 272 -20.29 -1.88 12.87
N LYS A 273 -21.60 -2.12 12.67
CA LYS A 273 -22.39 -2.98 13.56
C LYS A 273 -22.19 -4.45 13.17
N GLY A 274 -21.72 -5.29 14.09
CA GLY A 274 -21.56 -6.73 13.90
C GLY A 274 -20.26 -7.14 13.21
N PHE A 275 -20.31 -8.23 12.43
CA PHE A 275 -19.16 -8.76 11.69
C PHE A 275 -19.00 -8.02 10.36
N CYS A 276 -17.98 -7.17 10.25
CA CYS A 276 -17.61 -6.54 8.98
C CYS A 276 -16.12 -6.75 8.69
N TYR A 277 -15.79 -6.89 7.41
CA TYR A 277 -14.43 -6.98 6.92
C TYR A 277 -14.05 -5.65 6.25
N SER A 278 -13.34 -4.79 6.97
CA SER A 278 -12.98 -3.43 6.51
C SER A 278 -11.61 -3.34 5.84
N HIS A 279 -10.80 -4.39 5.93
CA HIS A 279 -9.38 -4.35 5.56
C HIS A 279 -9.11 -4.02 4.08
N SER A 280 -10.04 -4.34 3.18
CA SER A 280 -9.91 -4.06 1.73
C SER A 280 -10.65 -2.80 1.27
N SER A 281 -11.26 -2.04 2.18
CA SER A 281 -12.15 -0.92 1.84
C SER A 281 -11.50 0.45 1.98
N TYR A 282 -10.18 0.53 1.92
CA TYR A 282 -9.45 1.81 1.96
C TYR A 282 -9.29 2.39 0.56
N PHE A 283 -9.75 3.63 0.38
CA PHE A 283 -9.65 4.34 -0.89
C PHE A 283 -9.08 5.75 -0.68
N ALA A 284 -8.17 6.18 -1.55
CA ALA A 284 -7.63 7.54 -1.55
C ALA A 284 -8.68 8.57 -1.96
N GLU A 285 -9.64 8.17 -2.81
CA GLU A 285 -10.77 8.99 -3.26
C GLU A 285 -12.07 8.18 -3.12
N VAL A 286 -13.20 8.87 -2.95
CA VAL A 286 -14.50 8.19 -2.92
C VAL A 286 -14.72 7.49 -4.27
N PRO A 287 -14.99 6.16 -4.29
CA PRO A 287 -15.18 5.43 -5.54
C PRO A 287 -16.41 5.92 -6.29
N GLU A 288 -16.44 5.74 -7.61
CA GLU A 288 -17.59 6.15 -8.42
C GLU A 288 -18.84 5.37 -8.01
N GLN A 289 -19.95 6.08 -7.78
CA GLN A 289 -21.19 5.46 -7.35
C GLN A 289 -21.79 4.55 -8.43
N TYR A 290 -21.86 5.00 -9.68
CA TYR A 290 -22.58 4.31 -10.74
C TYR A 290 -21.65 3.82 -11.86
N LYS A 291 -21.95 2.63 -12.39
CA LYS A 291 -21.24 2.06 -13.54
C LYS A 291 -21.50 2.89 -14.79
N ARG A 292 -20.48 2.96 -15.64
CA ARG A 292 -20.55 3.56 -16.97
C ARG A 292 -20.26 2.52 -18.05
N ASP A 293 -20.93 2.63 -19.18
CA ASP A 293 -20.71 1.80 -20.36
C ASP A 293 -19.46 2.27 -21.14
N LYS A 294 -19.21 1.60 -22.28
CA LYS A 294 -18.09 1.92 -23.18
C LYS A 294 -18.20 3.28 -23.88
N ASN A 295 -19.27 4.05 -23.66
CA ASN A 295 -19.50 5.37 -24.21
C ASN A 295 -19.64 6.43 -23.10
N GLY A 296 -19.48 6.04 -21.83
CA GLY A 296 -19.54 6.95 -20.68
C GLY A 296 -20.94 7.15 -20.12
N ASN A 297 -21.94 6.52 -20.71
CA ASN A 297 -23.33 6.59 -20.25
C ASN A 297 -23.51 5.70 -19.02
N PHE A 298 -24.42 6.09 -18.12
CA PHE A 298 -24.76 5.24 -16.99
C PHE A 298 -25.34 3.91 -17.47
N VAL A 299 -24.82 2.81 -16.92
CA VAL A 299 -25.41 1.49 -17.13
C VAL A 299 -26.66 1.40 -16.27
N THR A 300 -27.79 1.07 -16.88
CA THR A 300 -29.06 0.84 -16.18
C THR A 300 -29.43 -0.64 -16.17
N ASP A 301 -30.22 -1.04 -15.19
CA ASP A 301 -30.92 -2.33 -15.21
C ASP A 301 -32.10 -2.32 -16.21
N ASN A 302 -32.86 -3.41 -16.26
CA ASN A 302 -34.02 -3.57 -17.13
C ASN A 302 -35.19 -2.63 -16.76
N GLU A 303 -35.13 -1.99 -15.60
CA GLU A 303 -36.14 -1.06 -15.06
C GLU A 303 -35.71 0.41 -15.25
N GLY A 304 -34.50 0.65 -15.78
CA GLY A 304 -33.95 1.99 -16.00
C GLY A 304 -33.20 2.56 -14.79
N ASN A 305 -33.01 1.79 -13.71
CA ASN A 305 -32.24 2.26 -12.54
C ASN A 305 -30.74 2.14 -12.79
N LYS A 306 -29.97 3.15 -12.38
CA LYS A 306 -28.51 3.15 -12.50
C LYS A 306 -27.89 2.07 -11.63
N ILE A 307 -26.99 1.29 -12.21
CA ILE A 307 -26.31 0.19 -11.50
C ILE A 307 -25.14 0.74 -10.69
N GLU A 308 -25.13 0.49 -9.38
CA GLU A 308 -24.02 0.89 -8.52
C GLU A 308 -22.74 0.06 -8.75
N THR A 309 -21.58 0.66 -8.49
CA THR A 309 -20.30 -0.05 -8.56
C THR A 309 -20.08 -0.89 -7.29
N LYS A 310 -19.32 -1.99 -7.44
CA LYS A 310 -18.96 -2.85 -6.29
C LYS A 310 -18.08 -2.11 -5.27
N ASP A 311 -17.22 -1.22 -5.74
CA ASP A 311 -16.34 -0.44 -4.87
C ASP A 311 -17.13 0.61 -4.07
N TRP A 312 -18.15 1.24 -4.66
CA TRP A 312 -19.08 2.12 -3.93
C TRP A 312 -19.86 1.38 -2.85
N ASP A 313 -20.46 0.23 -3.19
CA ASP A 313 -21.19 -0.60 -2.23
C ASP A 313 -20.27 -1.05 -1.08
N SER A 314 -19.05 -1.51 -1.39
CA SER A 314 -18.06 -1.90 -0.37
C SER A 314 -17.65 -0.71 0.51
N TYR A 315 -17.41 0.45 -0.10
CA TYR A 315 -17.02 1.66 0.63
C TYR A 315 -18.12 2.11 1.59
N THR A 316 -19.34 2.26 1.11
CA THR A 316 -20.45 2.80 1.90
C THR A 316 -20.91 1.84 3.00
N LYS A 317 -20.80 0.53 2.81
CA LYS A 317 -21.04 -0.47 3.87
C LYS A 317 -20.06 -0.36 5.03
N ILE A 318 -18.81 0.02 4.77
CA ILE A 318 -17.77 0.12 5.79
C ILE A 318 -17.70 1.53 6.39
N TRP A 319 -17.71 2.56 5.55
CA TRP A 319 -17.45 3.94 5.95
C TRP A 319 -18.71 4.82 6.04
N GLY A 320 -19.86 4.28 5.67
CA GLY A 320 -21.10 5.04 5.50
C GLY A 320 -21.16 5.80 4.18
N ILE A 321 -22.34 6.29 3.83
CA ILE A 321 -22.53 7.16 2.67
C ILE A 321 -21.79 8.49 2.94
N PRO A 322 -20.87 8.91 2.05
CA PRO A 322 -20.14 10.15 2.25
C PRO A 322 -21.08 11.36 2.14
N LYS A 323 -20.83 12.36 2.98
CA LYS A 323 -21.53 13.65 2.87
C LYS A 323 -20.84 14.53 1.82
N LYS A 324 -21.61 15.43 1.21
CA LYS A 324 -21.05 16.49 0.36
C LYS A 324 -20.39 17.57 1.22
N GLY A 325 -19.18 17.96 0.84
CA GLY A 325 -18.48 19.12 1.37
C GLY A 325 -19.04 20.44 0.83
N THR A 326 -18.50 21.54 1.34
CA THR A 326 -18.87 22.90 0.90
C THR A 326 -18.51 23.17 -0.57
N ASP A 327 -17.59 22.38 -1.13
CA ASP A 327 -17.18 22.39 -2.54
C ASP A 327 -18.03 21.48 -3.43
N GLY A 328 -19.09 20.86 -2.88
CA GLY A 328 -19.95 19.93 -3.60
C GLY A 328 -19.32 18.56 -3.89
N LYS A 329 -18.12 18.28 -3.36
CA LYS A 329 -17.44 16.97 -3.52
C LYS A 329 -17.74 16.06 -2.34
N ASP A 330 -17.63 14.74 -2.55
CA ASP A 330 -17.82 13.78 -1.47
C ASP A 330 -16.64 13.82 -0.49
N ILE A 331 -16.95 13.93 0.80
CA ILE A 331 -15.95 13.90 1.87
C ILE A 331 -15.51 12.45 2.06
N ASN A 332 -14.28 12.14 1.68
CA ASN A 332 -13.73 10.80 1.87
C ASN A 332 -13.44 10.52 3.36
N HIS A 333 -14.06 9.48 3.89
CA HIS A 333 -13.90 9.02 5.26
C HIS A 333 -12.67 8.12 5.49
N ALA A 334 -12.03 7.62 4.43
CA ALA A 334 -10.89 6.71 4.48
C ALA A 334 -9.53 7.42 4.27
N ILE A 335 -9.45 8.72 4.55
CA ILE A 335 -8.21 9.51 4.39
C ILE A 335 -7.24 9.24 5.56
N PRO A 336 -5.95 8.89 5.29
CA PRO A 336 -4.90 8.81 6.30
C PRO A 336 -4.68 10.13 7.06
N LYS A 337 -4.47 10.05 8.36
CA LYS A 337 -4.12 11.20 9.20
C LYS A 337 -2.65 11.16 9.58
N LEU A 338 -2.04 12.34 9.73
CA LEU A 338 -0.66 12.48 10.18
C LEU A 338 -0.45 11.72 11.50
N VAL A 339 0.62 10.93 11.56
CA VAL A 339 1.10 10.24 12.76
C VAL A 339 2.42 10.87 13.15
N ASN A 340 2.42 11.54 14.30
CA ASN A 340 3.61 12.18 14.85
C ASN A 340 4.55 11.12 15.47
N PRO A 341 5.88 11.30 15.36
CA PRO A 341 6.82 10.49 16.11
C PRO A 341 6.60 10.65 17.62
N ASN A 342 7.09 9.71 18.41
CA ASN A 342 6.97 9.71 19.86
C ASN A 342 7.68 10.91 20.51
N LYS A 343 8.75 11.41 19.88
CA LYS A 343 9.54 12.55 20.37
C LYS A 343 9.77 13.58 19.26
N PRO A 344 8.76 14.41 18.94
CA PRO A 344 8.94 15.51 17.99
C PRO A 344 10.05 16.47 18.46
N ASN A 345 10.85 16.94 17.52
CA ASN A 345 11.99 17.84 17.71
C ASN A 345 11.88 19.07 16.77
N GLY A 346 10.72 19.73 16.78
CA GLY A 346 10.48 20.95 16.02
C GLY A 346 10.29 20.76 14.51
N GLU A 347 10.13 19.51 14.04
CA GLU A 347 9.81 19.22 12.65
C GLU A 347 8.48 19.84 12.23
N LYS A 348 8.41 20.19 10.94
CA LYS A 348 7.18 20.68 10.31
C LYS A 348 6.68 19.63 9.35
N TYR A 349 5.50 19.09 9.62
CA TYR A 349 4.86 18.12 8.74
C TYR A 349 3.75 18.80 7.96
N GLU A 350 3.58 18.38 6.72
CA GLU A 350 2.39 18.74 5.96
C GLU A 350 1.19 17.98 6.55
N GLU A 351 0.05 18.64 6.75
CA GLU A 351 -1.13 17.95 7.28
C GLU A 351 -1.82 17.07 6.23
N ASN A 352 -1.71 17.45 4.95
CA ASN A 352 -2.34 16.74 3.85
C ASN A 352 -1.49 15.53 3.40
N PRO A 353 -2.03 14.30 3.47
CA PRO A 353 -1.32 13.08 3.05
C PRO A 353 -1.06 12.95 1.54
N PHE A 354 -1.60 13.84 0.71
CA PHE A 354 -1.54 13.75 -0.76
C PHE A 354 -1.06 15.02 -1.42
#